data_AF-A0A317HDB9-F1
#
_entry.id   AF-A0A317HDB9-F1
#
_cell.length_a   1.000
_cell.length_b   1.000
_cell.length_c   1.000
_cell.angle_alpha   90.00
_cell.angle_beta   90.00
_cell.angle_gamma   90.00
#
_symmetry.space_group_name_H-M   'P 1'
#
loop_
_entity.id
_entity.type
_entity.pdbx_description
1 polymer ?
#
loop_
_entity_poly.entity_id
_entity_poly.type
_entity_poly.pdbx_seq_one_letter_code
_entity_poly.pdbx_strand_id
1 'polypeptide(L)'
;MNNSPTIDRTGRYQSRVESLRHALLLQNLDAFLVTNPENRRYLSGFTGHDSGADSAGSLIVTAGAVILITDARYLEQAGHECPGLTIQRRDGAFAPIAAGLLRSAGATRIGIEATHLTVSIYEDLRKQLAGEGREGGQEGA
;
A
#
# COMPACT_ATOMS: atom_id res chain seq x y z
N MET A 1 -39.67 -0.18 6.61
CA MET A 1 -38.25 -0.58 6.71
C MET A 1 -37.48 0.13 5.62
N ASN A 2 -36.50 0.98 5.98
CA ASN A 2 -35.75 1.81 5.04
C ASN A 2 -34.87 0.94 4.14
N ASN A 3 -35.18 0.93 2.85
CA ASN A 3 -34.32 0.41 1.81
C ASN A 3 -33.31 1.52 1.45
N SER A 4 -32.19 1.58 2.19
CA SER A 4 -31.08 2.48 1.85
C SER A 4 -30.47 2.02 0.52
N PRO A 5 -30.24 2.92 -0.45
CA PRO A 5 -29.66 2.54 -1.73
C PRO A 5 -28.22 2.08 -1.52
N THR A 6 -27.91 0.85 -1.95
CA THR A 6 -26.55 0.34 -2.06
C THR A 6 -25.82 1.17 -3.10
N ILE A 7 -25.28 2.33 -2.70
CA ILE A 7 -24.37 3.11 -3.54
C ILE A 7 -23.22 2.17 -3.88
N ASP A 8 -22.99 1.94 -5.18
CA ASP A 8 -21.86 1.19 -5.69
C ASP A 8 -20.54 1.83 -5.20
N ARG A 9 -20.08 1.35 -4.05
CA ARG A 9 -18.85 1.81 -3.39
C ARG A 9 -17.63 1.44 -4.23
N THR A 10 -17.68 0.27 -4.87
CA THR A 10 -16.60 -0.27 -5.68
C THR A 10 -16.30 0.62 -6.87
N GLY A 11 -17.31 1.05 -7.62
CA GLY A 11 -17.14 1.94 -8.78
C GLY A 11 -16.48 3.29 -8.42
N ARG A 12 -16.79 3.84 -7.24
CA ARG A 12 -16.19 5.11 -6.78
C ARG A 12 -14.69 4.99 -6.52
N TYR A 13 -14.24 3.94 -5.83
CA TYR A 13 -12.82 3.76 -5.51
C TYR A 13 -12.02 3.48 -6.79
N GLN A 14 -12.56 2.67 -7.71
CA GLN A 14 -11.93 2.39 -9.00
C GLN A 14 -11.68 3.68 -9.80
N SER A 15 -12.68 4.58 -9.90
CA SER A 15 -12.50 5.86 -10.60
C SER A 15 -11.36 6.71 -10.02
N ARG A 16 -11.17 6.69 -8.70
CA ARG A 16 -10.09 7.43 -8.01
C ARG A 16 -8.73 6.80 -8.28
N VAL A 17 -8.64 5.47 -8.25
CA VAL A 17 -7.44 4.73 -8.61
C VAL A 17 -7.06 4.99 -10.06
N GLU A 18 -8.02 5.00 -10.99
CA GLU A 18 -7.75 5.32 -12.40
C GLU A 18 -7.26 6.75 -12.59
N SER A 19 -7.83 7.70 -11.85
CA SER A 19 -7.36 9.09 -11.86
C SER A 19 -5.91 9.19 -11.38
N LEU A 20 -5.55 8.46 -10.32
CA LEU A 20 -4.18 8.37 -9.84
C LEU A 20 -3.26 7.71 -10.87
N ARG A 21 -3.65 6.58 -11.45
CA ARG A 21 -2.88 5.88 -12.50
C ARG A 21 -2.58 6.79 -13.69
N HIS A 22 -3.55 7.57 -14.14
CA HIS A 22 -3.35 8.56 -15.19
C HIS A 22 -2.29 9.61 -14.79
N ALA A 23 -2.32 10.09 -13.55
CA ALA A 23 -1.30 11.02 -13.04
C ALA A 23 0.10 10.39 -12.95
N LEU A 24 0.20 9.10 -12.59
CA LEU A 24 1.46 8.36 -12.58
C LEU A 24 2.04 8.23 -13.99
N LEU A 25 1.20 7.88 -14.97
CA LEU A 25 1.59 7.78 -16.37
C LEU A 25 2.17 9.10 -16.89
N LEU A 26 1.49 10.23 -16.64
CA LEU A 26 1.97 11.56 -17.05
C LEU A 26 3.31 11.95 -16.43
N GLN A 27 3.63 11.42 -15.25
CA GLN A 27 4.89 11.68 -14.55
C GLN A 27 5.96 10.60 -14.79
N ASN A 28 5.68 9.61 -15.65
CA ASN A 28 6.53 8.43 -15.87
C ASN A 28 6.85 7.70 -14.55
N LEU A 29 5.84 7.44 -13.72
CA LEU A 29 5.95 6.64 -12.50
C LEU A 29 5.31 5.27 -12.71
N ASP A 30 6.00 4.22 -12.26
CA ASP A 30 5.55 2.82 -12.38
C ASP A 30 4.62 2.43 -11.22
N ALA A 31 4.87 3.03 -10.05
CA ALA A 31 4.11 2.78 -8.84
C ALA A 31 4.07 4.02 -7.94
N PHE A 32 3.11 4.03 -7.02
CA PHE A 32 3.00 5.01 -5.96
C PHE A 32 2.80 4.33 -4.62
N LEU A 33 3.63 4.68 -3.64
CA LEU A 33 3.52 4.22 -2.27
C LEU A 33 2.74 5.25 -1.45
N VAL A 34 1.54 4.86 -1.03
CA VAL A 34 0.63 5.65 -0.19
C VAL A 34 0.83 5.24 1.27
N THR A 35 1.29 6.18 2.10
CA THR A 35 1.45 6.00 3.55
C THR A 35 0.58 6.94 4.36
N ASN A 36 -0.04 7.95 3.74
CA ASN A 36 -1.03 8.79 4.38
C ASN A 36 -2.34 8.00 4.62
N PRO A 37 -2.88 7.96 5.84
CA PRO A 37 -4.09 7.21 6.17
C PRO A 37 -5.36 7.74 5.47
N GLU A 38 -5.46 9.05 5.22
CA GLU A 38 -6.57 9.65 4.49
C GLU A 38 -6.56 9.25 3.01
N ASN A 39 -5.39 9.28 2.38
CA ASN A 39 -5.24 8.86 0.98
C ASN A 39 -5.42 7.35 0.83
N ARG A 40 -4.94 6.55 1.80
CA ARG A 40 -5.25 5.12 1.90
C ARG A 40 -6.75 4.91 1.88
N ARG A 41 -7.50 5.55 2.79
CA ARG A 41 -8.97 5.43 2.84
C ARG A 41 -9.66 5.95 1.58
N TYR A 42 -9.17 7.04 1.00
CA TYR A 42 -9.73 7.65 -0.20
C TYR A 42 -9.65 6.69 -1.41
N LEU A 43 -8.52 5.98 -1.54
CA LEU A 43 -8.24 5.09 -2.67
C LEU A 43 -8.76 3.67 -2.48
N SER A 44 -8.73 3.12 -1.27
CA SER A 44 -9.13 1.72 -1.04
C SER A 44 -10.47 1.55 -0.33
N GLY A 45 -10.94 2.57 0.38
CA GLY A 45 -12.08 2.44 1.30
C GLY A 45 -11.73 1.87 2.67
N PHE A 46 -10.48 1.42 2.88
CA PHE A 46 -10.02 0.85 4.15
C PHE A 46 -10.08 1.88 5.28
N THR A 47 -10.74 1.53 6.39
CA THR A 47 -11.01 2.44 7.51
C THR A 47 -10.12 2.20 8.72
N GLY A 48 -9.16 1.27 8.64
CA GLY A 48 -8.18 1.01 9.71
C GLY A 48 -7.50 2.30 10.16
N HIS A 49 -7.23 2.39 11.47
CA HIS A 49 -6.76 3.63 12.10
C HIS A 49 -5.30 3.52 12.56
N ASP A 50 -4.54 4.57 12.29
CA ASP A 50 -3.14 4.65 12.71
C ASP A 50 -3.10 5.12 14.17
N SER A 51 -2.23 4.52 14.99
CA SER A 51 -2.09 4.83 16.42
C SER A 51 -0.67 5.25 16.71
N GLY A 52 -0.43 6.57 16.74
CA GLY A 52 0.91 7.11 16.92
C GLY A 52 1.84 6.70 15.78
N ALA A 53 2.95 6.04 16.09
CA ALA A 53 3.90 5.54 15.10
C ALA A 53 3.42 4.24 14.40
N ASP A 54 2.36 3.60 14.91
CA ASP A 54 1.85 2.35 14.37
C ASP A 54 0.79 2.60 13.30
N SER A 55 1.15 2.39 12.04
CA SER A 55 0.19 2.47 10.93
C SER A 55 -0.68 1.21 10.84
N ALA A 56 -1.95 1.39 10.46
CA ALA A 56 -2.84 0.30 10.09
C ALA A 56 -2.53 -0.30 8.72
N GLY A 57 -1.72 0.36 7.90
CA GLY A 57 -1.26 -0.17 6.63
C GLY A 57 -0.93 0.89 5.58
N SER A 58 -0.39 0.44 4.46
CA SER A 58 0.00 1.30 3.33
C SER A 58 -0.55 0.72 2.03
N LEU A 59 -0.75 1.56 1.01
CA LEU A 59 -1.10 1.07 -0.33
C LEU A 59 0.10 1.16 -1.26
N ILE A 60 0.25 0.16 -2.12
CA ILE A 60 1.00 0.29 -3.36
C ILE A 60 -0.01 0.32 -4.49
N VAL A 61 0.01 1.39 -5.28
CA VAL A 61 -0.77 1.51 -6.52
C VAL A 61 0.19 1.36 -7.69
N THR A 62 -0.07 0.38 -8.55
CA THR A 62 0.63 0.17 -9.83
C THR A 62 -0.35 0.31 -10.98
N ALA A 63 0.13 0.25 -12.22
CA ALA A 63 -0.74 0.20 -13.40
C ALA A 63 -1.73 -0.98 -13.37
N GLY A 64 -1.34 -2.12 -12.78
CA GLY A 64 -2.14 -3.36 -12.81
C GLY A 64 -2.86 -3.70 -11.52
N ALA A 65 -2.39 -3.21 -10.36
CA ALA A 65 -2.91 -3.63 -9.07
C ALA A 65 -2.96 -2.49 -8.04
N VAL A 66 -3.78 -2.70 -7.02
CA VAL A 66 -3.75 -1.94 -5.76
C VAL A 66 -3.57 -2.94 -4.64
N ILE A 67 -2.49 -2.78 -3.89
CA ILE A 67 -2.07 -3.72 -2.86
C ILE A 67 -2.11 -3.02 -1.51
N LEU A 68 -2.93 -3.52 -0.58
CA LEU A 68 -2.96 -3.06 0.81
C LEU A 68 -2.02 -3.93 1.64
N ILE A 69 -0.94 -3.32 2.14
CA ILE A 69 -0.02 -3.94 3.09
C ILE A 69 -0.54 -3.63 4.49
N THR A 70 -0.97 -4.65 5.25
CA THR A 70 -1.52 -4.48 6.60
C THR A 70 -1.13 -5.66 7.50
N ASP A 71 -1.16 -5.48 8.82
CA ASP A 71 -0.82 -6.53 9.78
C ASP A 71 -2.05 -7.31 10.28
N ALA A 72 -1.79 -8.36 11.06
CA ALA A 72 -2.81 -9.31 11.52
C ALA A 72 -4.03 -8.68 12.20
N ARG A 73 -3.88 -7.49 12.80
CA ARG A 73 -4.99 -6.80 13.49
C ARG A 73 -6.11 -6.38 12.54
N TYR A 74 -5.80 -6.19 11.27
CA TYR A 74 -6.73 -5.63 10.30
C TYR A 74 -7.01 -6.54 9.09
N LEU A 75 -6.48 -7.77 9.05
CA LEU A 75 -6.66 -8.65 7.88
C LEU A 75 -8.13 -8.96 7.58
N GLU A 76 -8.91 -9.30 8.61
CA GLU A 76 -10.35 -9.58 8.46
C GLU A 76 -11.10 -8.33 7.97
N GLN A 77 -10.85 -7.19 8.63
CA GLN A 77 -11.43 -5.90 8.23
C GLN A 77 -11.07 -5.55 6.77
N ALA A 78 -9.81 -5.68 6.40
CA ALA A 78 -9.33 -5.40 5.05
C ALA A 78 -10.00 -6.30 4.01
N GLY A 79 -10.20 -7.58 4.31
CA GLY A 79 -10.92 -8.52 3.45
C GLY A 79 -12.39 -8.12 3.20
N HIS A 80 -13.05 -7.57 4.22
CA HIS A 80 -14.44 -7.09 4.08
C HIS A 80 -14.56 -5.72 3.40
N GLU A 81 -13.66 -4.79 3.72
CA GLU A 81 -13.74 -3.41 3.23
C GLU A 81 -13.16 -3.23 1.83
N CYS A 82 -12.20 -4.07 1.44
CA CYS A 82 -11.43 -3.92 0.20
C CYS A 82 -11.49 -5.18 -0.70
N PRO A 83 -12.68 -5.69 -1.08
CA PRO A 83 -12.81 -6.98 -1.76
C PRO A 83 -12.18 -7.04 -3.16
N GLY A 84 -11.86 -5.90 -3.77
CA GLY A 84 -11.20 -5.82 -5.08
C GLY A 84 -9.70 -5.54 -5.04
N LEU A 85 -9.09 -5.50 -3.85
CA LEU A 85 -7.67 -5.22 -3.66
C LEU A 85 -6.92 -6.49 -3.27
N THR A 86 -5.63 -6.53 -3.63
CA THR A 86 -4.72 -7.53 -3.08
C THR A 86 -4.39 -7.15 -1.64
N ILE A 87 -4.61 -8.06 -0.70
CA ILE A 87 -4.24 -7.85 0.71
C ILE A 87 -2.91 -8.57 0.96
N GLN A 88 -1.86 -7.80 1.25
CA GLN A 88 -0.57 -8.32 1.69
C GLN A 88 -0.49 -8.25 3.21
N ARG A 89 -0.32 -9.40 3.85
CA ARG A 89 -0.01 -9.46 5.27
C ARG A 89 1.42 -8.97 5.54
N ARG A 90 1.57 -8.08 6.52
CA ARG A 90 2.85 -7.57 7.03
C ARG A 90 3.30 -8.40 8.23
N ASP A 91 4.18 -9.36 7.97
CA ASP A 91 4.87 -10.13 9.01
C ASP A 91 6.29 -9.58 9.19
N GLY A 92 6.42 -8.57 10.05
CA GLY A 92 7.70 -7.94 10.38
C GLY A 92 7.90 -6.56 9.75
N ALA A 93 9.15 -6.26 9.36
CA ALA A 93 9.54 -4.94 8.88
C ALA A 93 8.84 -4.58 7.56
N PHE A 94 8.40 -3.33 7.45
CA PHE A 94 7.65 -2.84 6.29
C PHE A 94 8.51 -2.78 5.01
N ALA A 95 9.73 -2.28 5.10
CA ALA A 95 10.55 -1.98 3.92
C ALA A 95 10.89 -3.23 3.05
N PRO A 96 11.30 -4.39 3.60
CA PRO A 96 11.54 -5.59 2.79
C PRO A 96 10.31 -6.07 2.03
N ILE A 97 9.14 -6.03 2.68
CA ILE A 97 7.87 -6.46 2.10
C ILE A 97 7.45 -5.51 0.96
N ALA A 98 7.48 -4.20 1.22
CA ALA A 98 7.18 -3.20 0.21
C ALA A 98 8.15 -3.29 -0.98
N ALA A 99 9.46 -3.44 -0.74
CA ALA A 99 10.46 -3.60 -1.79
C ALA A 99 10.23 -4.87 -2.64
N GLY A 100 9.89 -5.99 -2.00
CA GLY A 100 9.56 -7.24 -2.71
C GLY A 100 8.35 -7.09 -3.63
N LEU A 101 7.30 -6.43 -3.17
CA LEU A 101 6.11 -6.15 -3.98
C LEU A 101 6.41 -5.19 -5.13
N LEU A 102 7.17 -4.12 -4.88
CA LEU A 102 7.57 -3.15 -5.91
C LEU A 102 8.46 -3.81 -6.98
N ARG A 103 9.40 -4.68 -6.59
CA ARG A 103 10.20 -5.48 -7.53
C ARG A 103 9.34 -6.45 -8.34
N SER A 104 8.43 -7.16 -7.68
CA SER A 104 7.53 -8.11 -8.35
C SER A 104 6.61 -7.42 -9.36
N ALA A 105 6.28 -6.15 -9.12
CA ALA A 105 5.55 -5.30 -10.06
C ALA A 105 6.43 -4.69 -11.17
N GLY A 106 7.74 -4.92 -11.15
CA GLY A 106 8.68 -4.31 -12.10
C GLY A 106 8.86 -2.80 -11.94
N ALA A 107 8.51 -2.24 -10.77
CA ALA A 107 8.55 -0.80 -10.55
C ALA A 107 9.98 -0.29 -10.34
N THR A 108 10.39 0.67 -11.15
CA THR A 108 11.71 1.34 -11.09
C THR A 108 11.60 2.78 -10.64
N ARG A 109 10.51 3.47 -11.03
CA ARG A 109 10.23 4.86 -10.70
C ARG A 109 9.02 4.92 -9.78
N ILE A 110 9.27 5.13 -8.50
CA ILE A 110 8.26 5.01 -7.45
C ILE A 110 8.00 6.39 -6.85
N GLY A 111 6.75 6.85 -6.91
CA GLY A 111 6.31 8.05 -6.21
C GLY A 111 6.02 7.76 -4.73
N ILE A 112 6.25 8.75 -3.88
CA ILE A 112 6.03 8.67 -2.44
C ILE A 112 5.38 9.95 -1.90
N GLU A 113 4.77 9.86 -0.74
CA GLU A 113 4.23 11.01 -0.01
C GLU A 113 5.29 11.56 0.95
N ALA A 114 6.10 12.53 0.50
CA ALA A 114 7.25 13.03 1.27
C ALA A 114 6.90 13.54 2.68
N THR A 115 5.67 13.97 2.92
CA THR A 115 5.18 14.44 4.24
C THR A 115 4.67 13.32 5.15
N HIS A 116 4.44 12.12 4.62
CA HIS A 116 3.85 10.98 5.33
C HIS A 116 4.73 9.72 5.29
N LEU A 117 5.87 9.76 4.60
CA LEU A 117 6.89 8.72 4.65
C LEU A 117 8.00 9.18 5.59
N THR A 118 8.23 8.42 6.67
CA THR A 118 9.33 8.74 7.58
C THR A 118 10.68 8.54 6.87
N VAL A 119 11.68 9.34 7.25
CA VAL A 119 13.05 9.21 6.71
C VAL A 119 13.60 7.80 6.95
N SER A 120 13.31 7.19 8.11
CA SER A 120 13.73 5.82 8.41
C SER A 120 13.19 4.82 7.40
N ILE A 121 11.88 4.86 7.10
CA ILE A 121 11.27 3.95 6.13
C ILE A 121 11.82 4.22 4.72
N TYR A 122 11.99 5.48 4.35
CA TYR A 122 12.55 5.85 3.06
C TYR A 122 13.96 5.26 2.86
N GLU A 123 14.86 5.45 3.82
CA GLU A 123 16.23 4.94 3.75
C GLU A 123 16.27 3.41 3.72
N ASP A 124 15.46 2.74 4.53
CA ASP A 124 15.39 1.28 4.53
C ASP A 124 14.83 0.74 3.21
N LEU A 125 13.76 1.36 2.69
CA LEU A 125 13.19 0.98 1.40
C LEU A 125 14.19 1.17 0.26
N ARG A 126 14.93 2.29 0.28
CA ARG A 126 15.96 2.59 -0.72
C ARG A 126 17.08 1.55 -0.70
N LYS A 127 17.60 1.17 0.47
CA LYS A 127 18.61 0.11 0.60
C LYS A 127 18.10 -1.23 0.09
N GLN A 128 16.86 -1.59 0.45
CA GLN A 128 16.24 -2.84 0.02
C GLN A 128 16.08 -2.88 -1.51
N LEU A 129 15.69 -1.78 -2.15
CA LEU A 129 15.55 -1.69 -3.61
C LEU A 129 16.90 -1.66 -4.34
N ALA A 130 17.95 -1.11 -3.73
CA ALA A 130 19.31 -1.12 -4.27
C ALA A 130 20.01 -2.51 -4.18
N GLY A 131 19.39 -3.49 -3.52
CA GLY A 131 20.00 -4.80 -3.28
C GLY A 131 21.02 -4.80 -2.13
N GLU A 132 21.05 -3.74 -1.32
CA GLU A 132 21.94 -3.58 -0.16
C GLU A 132 21.28 -4.06 1.15
N GLY A 133 20.11 -4.70 1.06
CA GLY A 133 19.37 -5.24 2.18
C GLY A 133 19.99 -6.56 2.66
N ARG A 134 20.46 -6.59 3.92
CA ARG A 134 20.89 -7.82 4.60
C ARG A 134 19.85 -8.93 4.43
N GLU A 135 20.28 -10.06 3.86
CA GLU A 135 19.60 -11.35 4.01
C GLU A 135 19.57 -11.69 5.51
N GLY A 136 18.42 -11.46 6.14
CA GLY A 136 18.19 -11.78 7.54
C GLY A 136 17.73 -13.23 7.70
N GLY A 137 18.70 -14.14 7.84
CA GLY A 137 18.69 -15.25 8.78
C GLY A 137 17.68 -16.40 8.59
N GLN A 138 18.18 -17.52 8.05
CA GLN A 138 17.82 -18.85 8.53
C GLN A 138 19.08 -19.73 8.59
N GLU A 139 19.53 -20.01 9.81
CA GLU A 139 20.27 -21.21 10.26
C GLU A 139 20.33 -21.04 11.80
N GLY A 140 19.57 -21.76 12.63
CA GLY A 140 19.27 -23.18 12.55
C GLY A 140 20.38 -23.95 13.28
N ALA A 141 20.41 -23.85 14.61
CA ALA A 141 21.15 -24.72 15.52
C ALA A 141 20.25 -25.09 16.69
#